data_AF-A0A1G7G7Q8-F1
#
_entry.id   AF-A0A1G7G7Q8-F1
#
_cell.length_a   1.000
_cell.length_b   1.000
_cell.length_c   1.000
_cell.angle_alpha   90.00
_cell.angle_beta   90.00
_cell.angle_gamma   90.00
#
_symmetry.space_group_name_H-M   'P 1'
#
loop_
_entity.id
_entity.type
_entity.pdbx_description
1 polymer ?
#
loop_
_entity_poly.entity_id
_entity_poly.type
_entity_poly.pdbx_seq_one_letter_code
_entity_poly.pdbx_strand_id
1 'polypeptide(L)'
;MKKRVDLSQIFPKYVFWDADPSRLDVERDLGLIIPRALFVTDETNFEMNIQKLENLYSKETILSTLQYTRENISNKVCELVAKRYQVEPFYRWSIK
;
A
#
# COMPACT_ATOMS: atom_id res chain seq x y z
N MET A 1 -19.03 -12.34 -13.04
CA MET A 1 -17.62 -12.27 -13.49
C MET A 1 -16.97 -11.10 -12.77
N LYS A 2 -16.03 -11.32 -11.83
CA LYS A 2 -15.24 -10.21 -11.27
C LYS A 2 -14.35 -9.68 -12.39
N LYS A 3 -14.43 -8.38 -12.69
CA LYS A 3 -13.51 -7.73 -13.64
C LYS A 3 -12.10 -7.91 -13.09
N ARG A 4 -11.21 -8.54 -13.88
CA ARG A 4 -9.79 -8.60 -13.57
C ARG A 4 -9.25 -7.18 -13.59
N VAL A 5 -8.72 -6.72 -12.47
CA VAL A 5 -8.08 -5.41 -12.36
C VAL A 5 -6.66 -5.53 -12.88
N ASP A 6 -6.28 -4.69 -13.83
CA ASP A 6 -4.91 -4.61 -14.31
C ASP A 6 -4.14 -3.53 -13.53
N LEU A 7 -3.26 -3.97 -12.63
CA LEU A 7 -2.48 -3.06 -11.79
C LEU A 7 -1.48 -2.22 -12.60
N SER A 8 -1.09 -2.65 -13.81
CA SER A 8 -0.19 -1.88 -14.66
C SER A 8 -0.81 -0.56 -15.14
N GLN A 9 -2.15 -0.46 -15.12
CA GLN A 9 -2.90 0.74 -15.48
C GLN A 9 -3.10 1.68 -14.27
N ILE A 10 -2.82 1.21 -13.06
CA ILE A 10 -3.09 1.94 -11.80
C ILE A 10 -1.78 2.46 -11.21
N PHE A 11 -0.76 1.61 -11.19
CA PHE A 11 0.53 1.92 -10.59
C PHE A 11 1.61 2.01 -11.67
N PRO A 12 2.55 2.97 -11.55
CA PRO A 12 3.73 3.00 -12.40
C PRO A 12 4.55 1.72 -12.30
N LYS A 13 5.23 1.35 -13.40
CA LYS A 13 6.05 0.12 -13.47
C LYS A 13 7.11 0.04 -12.37
N TYR A 14 7.68 1.17 -11.95
CA TYR A 14 8.72 1.19 -10.92
C TYR A 14 8.23 0.73 -9.54
N VAL A 15 6.92 0.72 -9.28
CA VAL A 15 6.34 0.24 -8.00
C VAL A 15 6.57 -1.25 -7.82
N PHE A 16 6.59 -1.99 -8.93
CA PHE A 16 6.77 -3.44 -8.98
C PHE A 16 8.08 -3.76 -9.71
N TRP A 17 9.21 -3.30 -9.18
CA TRP A 17 10.52 -3.43 -9.85
C TRP A 17 10.97 -4.89 -10.05
N ASP A 18 10.44 -5.82 -9.27
CA ASP A 18 10.74 -7.24 -9.26
C ASP A 18 9.57 -8.14 -9.68
N ALA A 19 8.42 -7.55 -10.07
CA ALA A 19 7.20 -8.29 -10.38
C ALA A 19 6.46 -7.72 -11.60
N ASP A 20 5.70 -8.56 -12.30
CA ASP A 20 4.84 -8.13 -13.41
C ASP A 20 3.44 -7.74 -12.87
N PRO A 21 3.09 -6.44 -12.81
CA PRO A 21 1.81 -6.00 -12.24
C PRO A 21 0.59 -6.48 -13.03
N SER A 22 0.72 -6.79 -14.31
CA SER A 22 -0.40 -7.31 -15.13
C SER A 22 -0.80 -8.74 -14.73
N ARG A 23 0.09 -9.45 -14.03
CA ARG A 23 -0.08 -10.85 -13.60
C ARG A 23 -0.43 -11.00 -12.12
N LEU A 24 -0.39 -9.90 -11.36
CA LEU A 24 -0.77 -9.89 -9.96
C LEU A 24 -2.30 -9.93 -9.83
N ASP A 25 -2.77 -10.69 -8.85
CA ASP A 25 -4.16 -10.74 -8.45
C ASP A 25 -4.38 -9.82 -7.25
N VAL A 26 -5.36 -8.93 -7.36
CA VAL A 26 -5.61 -7.92 -6.32
C VAL A 26 -5.94 -8.52 -4.96
N GLU A 27 -6.64 -9.66 -4.90
CA GLU A 27 -7.03 -10.27 -3.62
C GLU A 27 -5.94 -11.17 -3.07
N ARG A 28 -5.35 -12.03 -3.92
CA ARG A 28 -4.33 -13.00 -3.48
C ARG A 28 -3.01 -12.31 -3.14
N ASP A 29 -2.63 -11.29 -3.91
CA ASP A 29 -1.29 -10.70 -3.86
C ASP A 29 -1.28 -9.36 -3.08
N LEU A 30 -2.33 -9.08 -2.29
CA LEU A 30 -2.48 -7.85 -1.49
C LEU A 30 -1.29 -7.59 -0.54
N GLY A 31 -0.67 -8.66 -0.03
CA GLY A 31 0.49 -8.61 0.85
C GLY A 31 1.77 -8.11 0.18
N LEU A 32 1.80 -8.10 -1.15
CA LEU A 32 2.85 -7.48 -1.96
C LEU A 32 2.40 -6.09 -2.44
N ILE A 33 1.18 -5.97 -2.93
CA ILE A 33 0.65 -4.76 -3.59
C ILE A 33 0.59 -3.57 -2.62
N ILE A 34 -0.05 -3.74 -1.46
CA ILE A 34 -0.23 -2.65 -0.50
C ILE A 34 1.14 -2.14 0.01
N PRO A 35 2.06 -3.00 0.47
CA PRO A 35 3.36 -2.54 0.91
C PRO A 35 4.20 -1.91 -0.21
N ARG A 36 4.19 -2.45 -1.43
CA ARG A 36 4.96 -1.87 -2.55
C ARG A 36 4.49 -0.46 -2.93
N ALA A 37 3.17 -0.25 -2.98
CA ALA A 37 2.62 1.09 -3.22
C ALA A 37 2.99 2.08 -2.10
N LEU A 38 2.96 1.65 -0.85
CA LEU A 38 3.33 2.49 0.29
C LEU A 38 4.84 2.67 0.47
N PHE A 39 5.66 1.77 -0.05
CA PHE A 39 7.11 1.85 0.00
C PHE A 39 7.64 3.03 -0.82
N VAL A 40 7.05 3.28 -1.99
CA VAL A 40 7.39 4.41 -2.85
C VAL A 40 6.68 5.71 -2.44
N THR A 41 5.92 5.68 -1.34
CA THR A 41 5.10 6.80 -0.90
C THR A 41 5.87 7.71 0.06
N ASP A 42 5.67 9.01 -0.10
CA ASP A 42 6.14 10.06 0.81
C ASP A 42 5.03 11.11 1.04
N GLU A 43 5.32 12.16 1.80
CA GLU A 43 4.35 13.22 2.12
C GLU A 43 3.79 13.94 0.88
N THR A 44 4.56 14.01 -0.20
CA THR A 44 4.18 14.75 -1.42
C THR A 44 3.22 13.98 -2.30
N ASN A 45 3.30 12.64 -2.29
CA ASN A 45 2.51 11.77 -3.15
C ASN A 45 1.55 10.85 -2.39
N PHE A 46 1.50 10.97 -1.06
CA PHE A 46 0.65 10.16 -0.18
C PHE A 46 -0.80 10.12 -0.62
N GLU A 47 -1.43 11.28 -0.80
CA GLU A 47 -2.87 11.36 -1.11
C GLU A 47 -3.22 10.62 -2.41
N MET A 48 -2.37 10.75 -3.43
CA MET A 48 -2.58 10.05 -4.71
C MET A 48 -2.41 8.53 -4.56
N ASN A 49 -1.38 8.09 -3.84
CA ASN A 49 -1.07 6.67 -3.71
C ASN A 49 -2.07 5.95 -2.80
N ILE A 50 -2.49 6.58 -1.70
CA ILE A 50 -3.48 6.00 -0.78
C ILE A 50 -4.85 5.88 -1.45
N GLN A 51 -5.28 6.86 -2.25
CA GLN A 51 -6.54 6.78 -3.00
C GLN A 51 -6.55 5.62 -4.00
N LYS A 52 -5.43 5.34 -4.67
CA LYS A 52 -5.30 4.17 -5.55
C LYS A 52 -5.51 2.87 -4.78
N LEU A 53 -4.99 2.77 -3.56
CA LEU A 53 -5.18 1.61 -2.69
C LEU A 53 -6.62 1.53 -2.17
N GLU A 54 -7.22 2.65 -1.77
CA GLU A 54 -8.61 2.72 -1.30
C GLU A 54 -9.63 2.31 -2.38
N ASN A 55 -9.29 2.52 -3.66
CA ASN A 55 -10.10 2.04 -4.78
C ASN A 55 -10.06 0.51 -4.97
N LEU A 56 -9.06 -0.16 -4.39
CA LEU A 56 -8.83 -1.61 -4.52
C LEU A 56 -9.14 -2.38 -3.24
N TYR A 57 -8.96 -1.74 -2.09
CA TYR A 57 -8.96 -2.38 -0.77
C TYR A 57 -9.73 -1.54 0.24
N SER A 58 -10.36 -2.21 1.21
CA SER A 58 -10.94 -1.50 2.35
C SER A 58 -9.85 -0.95 3.27
N LYS A 59 -10.20 0.06 4.08
CA LYS A 59 -9.27 0.62 5.07
C LYS A 59 -8.72 -0.45 6.02
N GLU A 60 -9.55 -1.43 6.40
CA GLU A 60 -9.18 -2.52 7.32
C GLU A 60 -8.14 -3.44 6.66
N THR A 61 -8.31 -3.74 5.37
CA THR A 61 -7.34 -4.53 4.60
C THR A 61 -6.01 -3.79 4.48
N ILE A 62 -6.03 -2.49 4.19
CA ILE A 62 -4.82 -1.66 4.10
C ILE A 62 -4.09 -1.63 5.44
N LEU A 63 -4.81 -1.30 6.52
CA LEU A 63 -4.26 -1.23 7.88
C LEU A 63 -3.67 -2.57 8.33
N SER A 64 -4.43 -3.65 8.23
CA SER A 64 -3.95 -4.98 8.64
C SER A 64 -2.71 -5.39 7.84
N THR A 65 -2.72 -5.21 6.52
CA THR A 65 -1.57 -5.54 5.69
C THR A 65 -0.34 -4.71 6.07
N LEU A 66 -0.51 -3.42 6.30
CA LEU A 66 0.58 -2.52 6.68
C LEU A 66 1.12 -2.80 8.10
N GLN A 67 0.27 -3.27 9.02
CA GLN A 67 0.69 -3.64 10.37
C GLN A 67 1.47 -4.97 10.40
N TYR A 68 1.16 -5.92 9.50
CA TYR A 68 1.80 -7.23 9.47
C TYR A 68 2.90 -7.38 8.41
N THR A 69 3.05 -6.42 7.49
CA THR A 69 4.07 -6.50 6.44
C THR A 69 5.49 -6.49 7.00
N ARG A 70 6.39 -7.24 6.35
CA ARG A 70 7.83 -7.25 6.64
C ARG A 70 8.62 -6.23 5.81
N GLU A 71 7.96 -5.57 4.88
CA GLU A 71 8.56 -4.52 4.05
C GLU A 71 8.95 -3.30 4.90
N ASN A 72 10.05 -2.64 4.52
CA ASN A 72 10.59 -1.48 5.21
C ASN A 72 9.83 -0.19 4.85
N ILE A 73 8.59 -0.10 5.30
CA ILE A 73 7.77 1.09 5.12
C ILE A 73 8.17 2.14 6.17
N SER A 74 8.37 3.37 5.71
CA SER A 74 8.73 4.48 6.59
C SER A 74 7.68 4.68 7.70
N ASN A 75 8.16 4.95 8.92
CA ASN A 75 7.29 5.32 10.04
C ASN A 75 6.44 6.54 9.71
N LYS A 76 6.95 7.48 8.90
CA LYS A 76 6.19 8.64 8.45
C LYS A 76 4.97 8.25 7.62
N VAL A 77 5.12 7.27 6.74
CA VAL A 77 4.00 6.73 5.95
C VAL A 77 2.99 6.02 6.86
N CYS A 78 3.46 5.28 7.86
CA CYS A 78 2.58 4.65 8.85
C CYS A 78 1.75 5.70 9.63
N GLU A 79 2.36 6.81 10.03
CA GLU A 79 1.66 7.95 10.65
C GLU A 79 0.63 8.59 9.72
N LEU A 80 0.98 8.80 8.45
CA LEU A 80 0.07 9.37 7.45
C LEU A 80 -1.16 8.47 7.25
N VAL A 81 -0.96 7.15 7.16
CA VAL A 81 -2.04 6.17 7.08
C VAL A 81 -2.89 6.17 8.35
N ALA A 82 -2.27 6.19 9.53
CA ALA A 82 -2.97 6.24 10.80
C ALA A 82 -3.85 7.50 10.92
N LYS A 83 -3.30 8.66 10.52
CA LYS A 83 -4.02 9.94 10.46
C LYS A 83 -5.16 9.91 9.46
N ARG A 84 -4.93 9.36 8.25
CA ARG A 84 -5.95 9.21 7.19
C ARG A 84 -7.15 8.40 7.67
N TYR A 85 -6.91 7.35 8.45
CA TYR A 85 -7.96 6.46 8.95
C TYR A 85 -8.42 6.74 10.38
N GLN A 86 -7.91 7.80 11.02
CA GLN A 86 -8.25 8.19 12.38
C GLN A 86 -8.05 7.04 13.39
N VAL A 87 -6.94 6.32 13.27
CA VAL A 87 -6.52 5.26 14.19
C VAL A 87 -5.27 5.67 14.95
N GLU A 88 -4.96 4.96 16.04
CA GLU A 88 -3.73 5.17 16.79
C GLU A 88 -2.49 5.01 15.89
N PRO A 89 -1.52 5.93 15.96
CA PRO A 89 -0.27 5.81 15.24
C PRO A 89 0.43 4.49 15.58
N PHE A 90 1.00 3.88 14.56
CA PHE A 90 1.79 2.67 14.73
C PHE A 90 3.09 2.80 13.95
N TYR A 91 4.10 2.12 14.46
CA TYR A 91 5.47 2.19 13.97
C TYR A 91 5.97 0.79 13.71
N ARG A 92 6.57 0.57 12.54
CA ARG A 92 7.19 -0.73 12.22
C ARG A 92 8.64 -0.78 12.67
N TRP A 93 9.28 0.38 12.79
CA TRP A 93 10.70 0.49 13.13
C TRP A 93 10.86 1.31 14.39
N SER A 94 11.79 0.91 15.27
CA SER A 94 12.09 1.66 16.48
C SER A 94 12.50 3.08 16.10
N ILE A 95 11.80 4.06 16.65
CA ILE A 95 12.30 5.43 16.70
C ILE A 95 13.46 5.37 17.69
N LYS A 96 14.69 5.52 17.20
CA LYS A 96 15.87 5.69 18.06
C LYS A 96 15.95 7.14 18.52
#